data_AF-A0A1I0AGB3-F1
#
_entry.id   AF-A0A1I0AGB3-F1
#
_cell.length_a   1.000
_cell.length_b   1.000
_cell.length_c   1.000
_cell.angle_alpha   90.00
_cell.angle_beta   90.00
_cell.angle_gamma   90.00
#
_symmetry.space_group_name_H-M   'P 1'
#
loop_
_entity.id
_entity.type
_entity.pdbx_description
1 polymer ?
#
loop_
_entity_poly.entity_id
_entity_poly.type
_entity_poly.pdbx_seq_one_letter_code
_entity_poly.pdbx_strand_id
1 'polypeptide(L)'
;MFFSLVSPFKHHKKDVKYLFNNMESTAPVEAGETYDVTIEDIAKEGDGIARVSGFVIFVPATSVGDEVTIKVTKVMRKFAFGEVAE
;
A
#
# COMPACT_ATOMS: atom_id res chain seq x y z
N MET A 1 -10.52 37.56 -37.70
CA MET A 1 -10.26 37.24 -36.27
C MET A 1 -11.17 36.07 -35.89
N PHE A 2 -10.61 34.87 -35.75
CA PHE A 2 -11.33 33.66 -35.37
C PHE A 2 -11.38 33.55 -33.85
N PHE A 3 -12.56 33.69 -33.24
CA PHE A 3 -12.77 33.33 -31.84
C PHE A 3 -13.07 31.83 -31.77
N SER A 4 -12.07 31.08 -31.30
CA SER A 4 -12.19 29.68 -30.91
C SER A 4 -12.97 29.59 -29.59
N LEU A 5 -14.17 29.01 -29.62
CA LEU A 5 -14.83 28.53 -28.40
C LEU A 5 -15.83 27.43 -28.74
N VAL A 6 -15.43 26.18 -28.47
CA VAL A 6 -16.24 25.13 -27.83
C VAL A 6 -15.43 23.84 -27.86
N SER A 7 -14.91 23.45 -26.70
CA SER A 7 -14.52 22.08 -26.39
C SER A 7 -14.67 21.88 -24.89
N PRO A 8 -15.87 21.57 -24.40
CA PRO A 8 -16.09 21.25 -23.00
C PRO A 8 -15.69 19.79 -22.76
N PHE A 9 -15.08 19.55 -21.59
CA PHE A 9 -14.89 18.24 -20.95
C PHE A 9 -13.76 17.34 -21.49
N LYS A 10 -12.54 17.71 -21.13
CA LYS A 10 -11.43 16.76 -21.04
C LYS A 10 -11.50 16.01 -19.70
N HIS A 11 -12.01 14.77 -19.78
CA HIS A 11 -11.74 13.65 -18.88
C HIS A 11 -11.79 13.93 -17.37
N HIS A 12 -13.01 13.94 -16.81
CA HIS A 12 -13.26 13.69 -15.40
C HIS A 12 -13.81 12.25 -15.28
N LYS A 13 -12.90 11.28 -15.10
CA LYS A 13 -13.21 9.88 -14.75
C LYS A 13 -12.59 9.55 -13.37
N LYS A 14 -12.50 10.53 -12.47
CA LYS A 14 -11.80 10.40 -11.18
C LYS A 14 -12.74 10.46 -9.96
N ASP A 15 -13.94 10.94 -10.19
CA ASP A 15 -15.03 11.20 -9.24
C ASP A 15 -15.82 9.94 -8.85
N VAL A 16 -15.99 8.99 -9.78
CA VAL A 16 -16.69 7.73 -9.48
C VAL A 16 -15.88 6.80 -8.57
N LYS A 17 -14.54 6.88 -8.59
CA LYS A 17 -13.68 6.05 -7.73
C LYS A 17 -13.87 6.34 -6.23
N TYR A 18 -14.20 7.58 -5.88
CA TYR A 18 -14.43 7.98 -4.49
C TYR A 18 -15.79 7.51 -3.95
N LEU A 19 -16.78 7.27 -4.82
CA LEU A 19 -18.11 6.82 -4.40
C LEU A 19 -18.17 5.32 -4.05
N PHE A 20 -17.17 4.53 -4.43
CA PHE A 20 -17.11 3.08 -4.18
C PHE A 20 -16.09 2.65 -3.11
N ASN A 21 -15.34 3.58 -2.49
CA ASN A 21 -14.31 3.22 -1.50
C ASN A 21 -14.81 3.25 -0.04
N ASN A 22 -16.13 3.44 0.17
CA ASN A 22 -16.79 3.46 1.48
C ASN A 22 -17.09 2.05 2.05
N MET A 23 -16.41 1.01 1.57
CA MET A 23 -16.22 -0.21 2.36
C MET A 23 -14.81 -0.13 2.93
N GLU A 24 -14.72 0.46 4.12
CA GLU A 24 -13.52 0.71 4.92
C GLU A 24 -12.45 -0.38 4.75
N SER A 25 -11.36 -0.03 4.09
CA SER A 25 -10.09 -0.70 4.36
C SER A 25 -9.63 -0.24 5.74
N THR A 26 -10.08 -0.91 6.81
CA THR A 26 -9.58 -0.76 8.20
C THR A 26 -8.08 -1.11 8.34
N ALA A 27 -7.39 -1.44 7.25
CA ALA A 27 -5.98 -1.74 7.28
C ALA A 27 -5.19 -0.46 7.66
N PRO A 28 -4.27 -0.52 8.62
CA PRO A 28 -3.46 0.63 9.05
C PRO A 28 -2.36 1.00 8.03
N VAL A 29 -2.34 0.36 6.86
CA VAL A 29 -1.32 0.54 5.82
C VAL A 29 -1.96 0.69 4.45
N GLU A 30 -1.30 1.46 3.60
CA GLU A 30 -1.75 1.76 2.23
C GLU A 30 -0.76 1.22 1.18
N ALA A 31 -1.29 0.73 0.06
CA ALA A 31 -0.45 0.25 -1.04
C ALA A 31 0.19 1.43 -1.78
N GLY A 32 1.51 1.38 -1.95
CA GLY A 32 2.34 2.41 -2.58
C GLY A 32 3.16 3.21 -1.58
N GLU A 33 2.78 3.21 -0.30
CA GLU A 33 3.43 3.95 0.77
C GLU A 33 4.57 3.14 1.41
N THR A 34 5.48 3.86 2.08
CA THR A 34 6.63 3.31 2.80
C THR A 34 6.46 3.44 4.31
N TYR A 35 6.89 2.42 5.05
CA TYR A 35 6.81 2.36 6.50
C TYR A 35 8.10 1.81 7.08
N ASP A 36 8.58 2.44 8.15
CA ASP A 36 9.68 1.91 8.96
C ASP A 36 9.12 0.85 9.91
N VAL A 37 9.61 -0.38 9.77
CA VAL A 37 9.13 -1.52 10.55
C VAL A 37 10.29 -2.36 11.03
N THR A 38 10.05 -3.06 12.14
CA THR A 38 10.95 -4.10 12.63
C THR A 38 10.37 -5.46 12.26
N ILE A 39 11.22 -6.35 11.76
CA ILE A 39 10.85 -7.73 11.47
C ILE A 39 10.86 -8.52 12.79
N GLU A 40 9.68 -8.96 13.23
CA GLU A 40 9.51 -9.64 14.52
C GLU A 40 9.67 -11.17 14.39
N ASP A 41 9.38 -11.72 13.21
CA ASP A 41 9.32 -13.17 12.98
C ASP A 41 9.60 -13.51 11.51
N ILE A 42 9.81 -14.79 11.22
CA ILE A 42 10.02 -15.33 9.86
C ILE A 42 9.02 -16.46 9.62
N ALA A 43 8.26 -16.36 8.54
CA ALA A 43 7.36 -17.39 8.06
C ALA A 43 8.14 -18.63 7.61
N LYS A 44 7.47 -19.79 7.57
CA LYS A 44 8.09 -21.06 7.15
C LYS A 44 8.64 -21.05 5.72
N GLU A 45 8.11 -20.18 4.86
CA GLU A 45 8.54 -20.02 3.47
C GLU A 45 9.80 -19.13 3.35
N GLY A 46 10.21 -18.46 4.43
CA GLY A 46 11.35 -17.55 4.47
C GLY A 46 10.98 -16.06 4.39
N ASP A 47 9.69 -15.72 4.39
CA ASP A 47 9.24 -14.32 4.43
C ASP A 47 9.33 -13.72 5.83
N GLY A 48 9.85 -12.51 5.96
CA GLY A 48 9.77 -11.74 7.19
C GLY A 48 8.36 -11.29 7.50
N ILE A 49 8.06 -11.25 8.79
CA ILE A 49 6.78 -10.85 9.33
C ILE A 49 7.00 -9.55 10.11
N ALA A 50 6.53 -8.45 9.52
CA ALA A 50 6.44 -7.16 10.20
C ALA A 50 5.02 -6.96 10.74
N ARG A 51 4.90 -6.19 11.83
CA ARG A 51 3.60 -5.81 12.40
C ARG A 51 3.48 -4.31 12.57
N VAL A 52 2.48 -3.73 11.91
CA VAL A 52 2.12 -2.31 12.09
C VAL A 52 0.77 -2.26 12.80
N SER A 53 0.75 -1.79 14.04
CA SER A 53 -0.47 -1.75 14.87
C SER A 53 -1.22 -3.09 14.94
N GLY A 54 -0.49 -4.21 14.96
CA GLY A 54 -1.05 -5.57 14.96
C GLY A 54 -1.49 -6.10 13.58
N PHE A 55 -1.34 -5.32 12.52
CA PHE A 55 -1.58 -5.75 11.14
C PHE A 55 -0.33 -6.38 10.54
N VAL A 56 -0.48 -7.57 9.97
CA VAL A 56 0.62 -8.38 9.47
C VAL A 56 1.04 -7.93 8.08
N ILE A 57 2.34 -7.72 7.88
CA ILE A 57 2.94 -7.41 6.60
C ILE A 57 4.02 -8.42 6.31
N PHE A 58 3.91 -9.11 5.17
CA PHE A 58 4.91 -10.05 4.70
C PHE A 58 5.95 -9.33 3.87
N VAL A 59 7.22 -9.51 4.22
CA VAL A 59 8.37 -8.84 3.62
C VAL A 59 9.42 -9.89 3.27
N PRO A 60 9.55 -10.29 1.99
CA PRO A 60 10.54 -11.28 1.60
C PRO A 60 11.96 -10.72 1.77
N ALA A 61 12.95 -11.62 1.83
CA ALA A 61 14.37 -11.28 1.90
C ALA A 61 14.77 -10.41 3.12
N THR A 62 14.13 -10.65 4.26
CA THR A 62 14.46 -10.01 5.55
C THR A 62 14.73 -11.04 6.63
N SER A 63 15.34 -10.64 7.74
CA SER A 63 15.64 -11.49 8.90
C SER A 63 15.01 -10.96 10.18
N VAL A 64 14.77 -11.84 11.16
CA VAL A 64 14.26 -11.43 12.49
C VAL A 64 15.24 -10.44 13.12
N GLY A 65 14.70 -9.31 13.60
CA GLY A 65 15.47 -8.24 14.23
C GLY A 65 15.92 -7.13 13.29
N ASP A 66 15.67 -7.24 11.98
CA ASP A 66 15.97 -6.17 11.03
C ASP A 66 15.02 -4.98 11.21
N GLU A 67 15.58 -3.78 11.27
CA GLU A 67 14.86 -2.50 11.20
C GLU A 67 15.02 -1.95 9.78
N VAL A 68 13.98 -2.08 8.96
CA VAL A 68 14.02 -1.72 7.54
C VAL A 68 12.80 -0.88 7.17
N THR A 69 13.02 0.03 6.22
CA THR A 69 11.92 0.73 5.55
C THR A 69 11.35 -0.21 4.50
N ILE A 70 10.04 -0.48 4.56
CA ILE A 70 9.35 -1.33 3.60
C ILE A 70 8.38 -0.51 2.77
N LYS A 71 8.25 -0.83 1.49
CA LYS A 71 7.18 -0.32 0.63
C LYS A 71 6.07 -1.34 0.54
N VAL A 72 4.86 -0.94 0.88
CA VAL A 72 3.69 -1.81 0.77
C VAL A 72 3.27 -1.88 -0.69
N THR A 73 3.29 -3.07 -1.29
CA THR A 73 2.92 -3.26 -2.69
C THR A 73 1.46 -3.62 -2.86
N LYS A 74 0.91 -4.36 -1.89
CA LYS A 74 -0.45 -4.86 -1.95
C LYS A 74 -1.06 -5.02 -0.56
N VAL A 75 -2.20 -4.38 -0.34
CA VAL A 75 -2.98 -4.52 0.88
C VAL A 75 -4.13 -5.49 0.63
N MET A 76 -4.24 -6.51 1.49
CA MET A 76 -5.34 -7.46 1.51
C MET A 76 -6.22 -7.19 2.73
N ARG A 77 -7.34 -7.91 2.84
CA ARG A 77 -8.32 -7.70 3.92
C ARG A 77 -7.78 -7.96 5.34
N LYS A 78 -6.79 -8.84 5.50
CA LYS A 78 -6.25 -9.27 6.81
C LYS A 78 -4.73 -9.06 6.98
N PHE A 79 -4.03 -8.77 5.90
CA PHE A 79 -2.58 -8.64 5.86
C PHE A 79 -2.17 -7.82 4.64
N ALA A 80 -0.90 -7.44 4.54
CA ALA A 80 -0.32 -6.83 3.36
C ALA A 80 0.95 -7.54 2.93
N PHE A 81 1.36 -7.28 1.70
CA PHE A 81 2.68 -7.60 1.18
C PHE A 81 3.47 -6.30 1.02
N GLY A 82 4.73 -6.36 1.39
CA GLY A 82 5.69 -5.29 1.18
C GLY A 82 7.02 -5.84 0.70
N GLU A 83 7.87 -4.95 0.23
CA GLU A 83 9.25 -5.21 -0.16
C GLU A 83 10.15 -4.20 0.54
N VAL A 84 11.42 -4.53 0.77
CA VAL A 84 12.37 -3.58 1.36
C VAL A 84 12.57 -2.42 0.38
N ALA A 85 12.36 -1.20 0.86
CA ALA A 85 12.67 0.02 0.13
C ALA A 85 14.11 0.43 0.48
N GLU A 86 14.96 0.55 -0.53
CA GLU A 86 16.34 1.03 -0.41
C GLU A 86 16.40 2.55 -0.18
#